data_AF-A0A376JY86-F1
#
_entry.id   AF-A0A376JY86-F1
#
_cell.length_a   1.000
_cell.length_b   1.000
_cell.length_c   1.000
_cell.angle_alpha   90.00
_cell.angle_beta   90.00
_cell.angle_gamma   90.00
#
_symmetry.space_group_name_H-M   'P 1'
#
loop_
_entity.id
_entity.type
_entity.pdbx_description
1 polymer ?
#
loop_
_entity_poly.entity_id
_entity_poly.type
_entity_poly.pdbx_seq_one_letter_code
_entity_poly.pdbx_strand_id
1 'polypeptide(L)'
;MPTPMQRQRARQMDEHRAALMTRTDGSAISTESQHIKLLALDNDIRQLHNMELLSDKLEFKRNTLLPRWLPHAQAYLEGERVYQNPILVYCIIWLFDTGQFEMALRWADIAIEQGQKTPENFKSELPTFVAHFILEWAETEAERGNSIAPYFQQVFEKNP
;
A
#
# COMPACT_ATOMS: atom_id res chain seq x y z
N MET A 1 34.95 -45.35 17.93
CA MET A 1 35.23 -44.08 17.20
C MET A 1 34.28 -43.99 16.02
N PRO A 2 33.49 -42.92 15.87
CA PRO A 2 32.60 -42.78 14.72
C PRO A 2 33.41 -42.63 13.43
N THR A 3 32.94 -43.29 12.37
CA THR A 3 33.60 -43.31 11.06
C THR A 3 33.52 -41.94 10.37
N PRO A 4 34.45 -41.61 9.44
CA PRO A 4 34.46 -40.33 8.73
C PRO A 4 33.10 -39.97 8.09
N MET A 5 32.41 -40.97 7.54
CA MET A 5 31.10 -40.82 6.89
C MET A 5 29.97 -40.47 7.87
N GLN A 6 30.02 -41.00 9.10
CA GLN A 6 29.05 -40.67 10.16
C GLN A 6 29.20 -39.23 10.66
N ARG A 7 30.44 -38.73 10.74
CA ARG A 7 30.72 -37.33 11.11
C ARG A 7 30.23 -36.35 10.05
N GLN A 8 30.38 -36.69 8.77
CA GLN A 8 29.92 -35.84 7.66
C GLN A 8 28.39 -35.75 7.60
N ARG A 9 27.67 -36.87 7.78
CA ARG A 9 26.19 -36.88 7.83
C ARG A 9 25.64 -36.09 9.01
N ALA A 10 26.28 -36.17 10.19
CA ALA A 10 25.87 -35.38 11.36
C ALA A 10 25.99 -33.87 11.09
N ARG A 11 27.12 -33.42 10.52
CA ARG A 11 27.32 -32.02 10.12
C ARG A 11 26.28 -31.54 9.11
N GLN A 12 26.00 -32.34 8.09
CA GLN A 12 24.98 -32.00 7.09
C GLN A 12 23.59 -31.88 7.69
N MET A 13 23.23 -32.74 8.66
CA MET A 13 21.94 -32.65 9.36
C MET A 13 21.84 -31.43 10.28
N ASP A 14 22.93 -31.09 10.98
CA ASP A 14 22.99 -29.89 11.83
C ASP A 14 22.91 -28.60 10.99
N GLU A 15 23.61 -28.54 9.86
CA GLU A 15 23.54 -27.43 8.89
C GLU A 15 22.13 -27.28 8.30
N HIS A 16 21.48 -28.39 7.92
CA HIS A 16 20.11 -28.36 7.40
C HIS A 16 19.11 -27.92 8.48
N ARG A 17 19.30 -28.37 9.73
CA ARG A 17 18.46 -27.97 10.87
C ARG A 17 18.64 -26.50 11.21
N ALA A 18 19.87 -25.99 11.22
CA ALA A 18 20.16 -24.58 11.43
C ALA A 18 19.54 -23.71 10.32
N ALA A 19 19.67 -24.12 9.05
CA ALA A 19 19.07 -23.42 7.92
C ALA A 19 17.53 -23.40 7.97
N LEU A 20 16.90 -24.50 8.44
CA LEU A 20 15.46 -24.56 8.67
C LEU A 20 15.03 -23.60 9.80
N MET A 21 15.78 -23.54 10.90
CA MET A 21 15.49 -22.64 12.03
C MET A 21 15.65 -21.16 11.64
N THR A 22 16.74 -20.78 10.95
CA THR A 22 16.93 -19.41 10.47
C THR A 22 15.81 -18.97 9.51
N ARG A 23 15.33 -19.88 8.65
CA ARG A 23 14.24 -19.57 7.70
C ARG A 23 12.90 -19.42 8.41
N THR A 24 12.62 -20.22 9.44
CA THR A 24 11.38 -20.10 10.24
C THR A 24 11.39 -18.83 11.08
N ASP A 25 12.52 -18.50 11.70
CA ASP A 25 12.65 -17.32 12.56
C ASP A 25 12.49 -16.03 11.76
N GLY A 26 13.13 -15.94 10.58
CA GLY A 26 12.97 -14.78 9.69
C GLY A 26 11.54 -14.60 9.16
N SER A 27 10.84 -15.69 8.84
CA SER A 27 9.45 -15.64 8.37
C SER A 27 8.49 -15.24 9.49
N ALA A 28 8.68 -15.77 10.70
CA ALA A 28 7.87 -15.44 11.87
C ALA A 28 8.04 -13.96 12.26
N ILE A 29 9.28 -13.48 12.34
CA ILE A 29 9.59 -12.08 12.63
C ILE A 29 9.01 -11.15 11.55
N SER A 30 9.07 -11.52 10.27
CA SER A 30 8.46 -10.71 9.19
C SER A 30 6.93 -10.63 9.29
N THR A 31 6.28 -11.73 9.68
CA THR A 31 4.82 -11.80 9.82
C THR A 31 4.36 -10.99 11.05
N GLU A 32 5.09 -11.12 12.15
CA GLU A 32 4.88 -10.34 13.37
C GLU A 32 5.08 -8.85 13.11
N SER A 33 6.15 -8.48 12.38
CA SER A 33 6.40 -7.10 11.95
C SER A 33 5.27 -6.54 11.07
N GLN A 34 4.70 -7.36 10.17
CA GLN A 34 3.56 -6.94 9.35
C GLN A 34 2.29 -6.76 10.18
N HIS A 35 2.00 -7.66 11.11
CA HIS A 35 0.83 -7.55 11.99
C HIS A 35 0.87 -6.28 12.85
N ILE A 36 2.04 -5.95 13.42
CA ILE A 36 2.25 -4.72 14.19
C ILE A 36 1.97 -3.48 13.34
N LYS A 37 2.43 -3.46 12.07
CA LYS A 37 2.14 -2.35 11.15
C LYS A 37 0.65 -2.21 10.87
N LEU A 38 -0.08 -3.30 10.68
CA LEU A 38 -1.52 -3.24 10.45
C LEU A 38 -2.30 -2.77 11.67
N LEU A 39 -1.89 -3.15 12.88
CA LEU A 39 -2.48 -2.63 14.12
C LEU A 39 -2.22 -1.11 14.28
N ALA A 40 -1.02 -0.67 13.97
CA ALA A 40 -0.68 0.76 13.99
C ALA A 40 -1.48 1.55 12.94
N LEU A 41 -1.69 0.98 11.74
CA LEU A 41 -2.52 1.57 10.70
C LEU A 41 -3.97 1.71 11.16
N ASP A 42 -4.54 0.68 11.80
CA ASP A 42 -5.91 0.71 12.33
C ASP A 42 -6.09 1.80 13.39
N ASN A 43 -5.11 1.97 14.29
CA ASN A 43 -5.14 3.07 15.27
C ASN A 43 -5.13 4.45 14.61
N ASP A 44 -4.31 4.62 13.57
CA ASP A 44 -4.22 5.88 12.82
C ASP A 44 -5.54 6.17 12.06
N ILE A 45 -6.19 5.15 11.50
CA ILE A 45 -7.51 5.26 10.85
C ILE A 45 -8.59 5.65 11.88
N ARG A 46 -8.59 5.04 13.06
CA ARG A 46 -9.51 5.40 14.15
C ARG A 46 -9.31 6.84 14.59
N GLN A 47 -8.06 7.27 14.75
CA GLN A 47 -7.74 8.65 15.10
C GLN A 47 -8.27 9.63 14.04
N LEU A 48 -8.03 9.33 12.76
CA LEU A 48 -8.56 10.12 11.64
C LEU A 48 -10.11 10.17 11.64
N HIS A 49 -10.77 9.05 11.93
CA HIS A 49 -12.23 8.97 11.99
C HIS A 49 -12.82 9.84 13.11
N ASN A 50 -12.14 9.92 14.25
CA ASN A 50 -12.57 10.69 15.42
C ASN A 50 -12.40 12.21 15.27
N MET A 51 -11.75 12.69 14.21
CA MET A 51 -11.69 14.13 13.92
C MET A 51 -13.04 14.63 13.38
N GLU A 52 -13.44 15.85 13.74
CA GLU A 52 -14.71 16.42 13.27
C GLU A 52 -14.52 17.27 12.02
N LEU A 53 -13.52 18.15 12.02
CA LEU A 53 -13.29 19.10 10.94
C LEU A 53 -12.64 18.44 9.73
N LEU A 54 -13.18 18.72 8.54
CA LEU A 54 -12.61 18.24 7.28
C LEU A 54 -11.20 18.79 7.05
N SER A 55 -10.95 20.06 7.40
CA SER A 55 -9.62 20.68 7.32
C SER A 55 -8.59 19.90 8.12
N ASP A 56 -8.92 19.52 9.35
CA ASP A 56 -8.01 18.83 10.26
C ASP A 56 -7.73 17.42 9.76
N LYS A 57 -8.75 16.74 9.19
CA LYS A 57 -8.57 15.45 8.53
C LYS A 57 -7.61 15.54 7.35
N LEU A 58 -7.76 16.56 6.50
CA LEU A 58 -6.89 16.76 5.34
C LEU A 58 -5.46 17.09 5.77
N GLU A 59 -5.30 17.93 6.79
CA GLU A 59 -3.99 18.25 7.35
C GLU A 59 -3.33 17.01 7.97
N PHE A 60 -4.06 16.22 8.75
CA PHE A 60 -3.56 15.01 9.36
C PHE A 60 -3.15 13.96 8.32
N LYS A 61 -3.96 13.78 7.27
CA LYS A 61 -3.60 12.93 6.12
C LYS A 61 -2.29 13.39 5.49
N ARG A 62 -2.17 14.69 5.18
CA ARG A 62 -1.01 15.27 4.48
C ARG A 62 0.27 15.28 5.31
N ASN A 63 0.18 15.70 6.57
CA ASN A 63 1.34 16.05 7.39
C ASN A 63 1.77 14.92 8.34
N THR A 64 0.89 13.95 8.61
CA THR A 64 1.18 12.88 9.58
C THR A 64 1.07 11.49 8.94
N LEU A 65 -0.08 11.16 8.35
CA LEU A 65 -0.33 9.81 7.84
C LEU A 65 0.53 9.49 6.62
N LEU A 66 0.50 10.34 5.59
CA LEU A 66 1.27 10.11 4.37
C LEU A 66 2.78 10.04 4.63
N PRO A 67 3.43 10.97 5.38
CA PRO A 67 4.85 10.86 5.69
C PRO A 67 5.23 9.57 6.44
N ARG A 68 4.33 9.07 7.28
CA ARG A 68 4.54 7.81 8.02
C ARG A 68 4.39 6.58 7.13
N TRP A 69 3.36 6.53 6.29
CA TRP A 69 2.93 5.31 5.61
C TRP A 69 3.46 5.17 4.17
N LEU A 70 3.74 6.27 3.48
CA LEU A 70 4.30 6.24 2.12
C LEU A 70 5.59 5.42 2.02
N PRO A 71 6.57 5.50 2.94
CA PRO A 71 7.77 4.68 2.86
C PRO A 71 7.46 3.17 2.92
N HIS A 72 6.42 2.77 3.64
CA HIS A 72 6.00 1.37 3.73
C HIS A 72 5.28 0.88 2.48
N ALA A 73 4.44 1.73 1.88
CA ALA A 73 3.81 1.43 0.60
C ALA A 73 4.85 1.38 -0.54
N GLN A 74 5.80 2.30 -0.55
CA GLN A 74 6.90 2.32 -1.52
C GLN A 74 7.77 1.07 -1.41
N ALA A 75 8.20 0.68 -0.20
CA ALA A 75 8.97 -0.54 0.01
C ALA A 75 8.24 -1.81 -0.45
N TYR A 76 6.91 -1.81 -0.41
CA TYR A 76 6.11 -2.88 -0.98
C TYR A 76 6.14 -2.88 -2.52
N LEU A 77 5.94 -1.70 -3.14
CA LEU A 77 5.94 -1.55 -4.60
C LEU A 77 7.31 -1.84 -5.23
N GLU A 78 8.40 -1.56 -4.51
CA GLU A 78 9.77 -1.90 -4.90
C GLU A 78 10.11 -3.38 -4.68
N GLY A 79 9.28 -4.10 -3.91
CA GLY A 79 9.44 -5.52 -3.65
C GLY A 79 8.86 -6.39 -4.78
N GLU A 80 9.34 -7.63 -4.87
CA GLU A 80 8.87 -8.59 -5.89
C GLU A 80 7.61 -9.35 -5.47
N ARG A 81 7.23 -9.28 -4.19
CA ARG A 81 6.13 -10.09 -3.64
C ARG A 81 4.80 -9.34 -3.70
N VAL A 82 3.88 -9.87 -4.50
CA VAL A 82 2.49 -9.40 -4.53
C VAL A 82 1.66 -10.10 -3.45
N TYR A 83 1.13 -9.32 -2.53
CA TYR A 83 0.16 -9.74 -1.51
C TYR A 83 -0.81 -8.59 -1.19
N GLN A 84 -1.92 -8.88 -0.52
CA GLN A 84 -2.89 -7.87 -0.11
C GLN A 84 -2.25 -6.88 0.88
N ASN A 85 -2.15 -5.62 0.48
CA ASN A 85 -1.46 -4.60 1.26
C ASN A 85 -2.39 -3.41 1.56
N PRO A 86 -3.07 -3.43 2.71
CA PRO A 86 -3.93 -2.31 3.14
C PRO A 86 -3.19 -0.97 3.21
N ILE A 87 -1.89 -0.96 3.56
CA ILE A 87 -1.10 0.28 3.67
C ILE A 87 -1.03 0.98 2.30
N LEU A 88 -0.78 0.22 1.23
CA LEU A 88 -0.76 0.76 -0.13
C LEU A 88 -2.11 1.40 -0.48
N VAL A 89 -3.20 0.69 -0.22
CA VAL A 89 -4.56 1.12 -0.58
C VAL A 89 -4.97 2.37 0.19
N TYR A 90 -4.70 2.44 1.50
CA TYR A 90 -4.95 3.66 2.28
C TYR A 90 -4.08 4.83 1.85
N CYS A 91 -2.81 4.60 1.46
CA CYS A 91 -1.98 5.66 0.90
C CYS A 91 -2.58 6.21 -0.39
N ILE A 92 -3.07 5.36 -1.31
CA ILE A 92 -3.74 5.79 -2.55
C ILE A 92 -4.94 6.69 -2.22
N ILE A 93 -5.80 6.27 -1.29
CA ILE A 93 -6.98 7.05 -0.86
C ILE A 93 -6.55 8.41 -0.31
N TRP A 94 -5.57 8.47 0.59
CA TRP A 94 -5.12 9.73 1.18
C TRP A 94 -4.37 10.63 0.19
N LEU A 95 -3.71 10.07 -0.82
CA LEU A 95 -3.12 10.84 -1.91
C LEU A 95 -4.21 11.52 -2.74
N PHE A 96 -5.30 10.82 -3.05
CA PHE A 96 -6.49 11.42 -3.69
C PHE A 96 -7.09 12.52 -2.82
N ASP A 97 -7.35 12.24 -1.54
CA ASP A 97 -7.91 13.21 -0.59
C ASP A 97 -7.09 14.51 -0.50
N THR A 98 -5.76 14.39 -0.61
CA THR A 98 -4.83 15.52 -0.51
C THR A 98 -4.43 16.12 -1.87
N GLY A 99 -5.05 15.68 -2.96
CA GLY A 99 -4.85 16.22 -4.30
C GLY A 99 -3.50 15.87 -4.94
N GLN A 100 -2.82 14.81 -4.46
CA GLN A 100 -1.54 14.33 -5.01
C GLN A 100 -1.77 13.33 -6.14
N PHE A 101 -2.50 13.77 -7.18
CA PHE A 101 -3.08 12.91 -8.21
C PHE A 101 -2.07 12.10 -9.02
N GLU A 102 -0.95 12.69 -9.42
CA GLU A 102 0.06 12.01 -10.24
C GLU A 102 0.56 10.73 -9.55
N MET A 103 0.86 10.81 -8.25
CA MET A 103 1.30 9.65 -7.49
C MET A 103 0.14 8.69 -7.18
N ALA A 104 -1.04 9.23 -6.84
CA ALA A 104 -2.23 8.44 -6.56
C ALA A 104 -2.59 7.53 -7.76
N LEU A 105 -2.62 8.09 -8.97
CA LEU A 105 -2.97 7.37 -10.19
C LEU A 105 -1.92 6.31 -10.53
N ARG A 106 -0.61 6.64 -10.49
CA ARG A 106 0.46 5.65 -10.73
C ARG A 106 0.36 4.46 -9.78
N TRP A 107 0.10 4.69 -8.51
CA TRP A 107 0.00 3.62 -7.52
C TRP A 107 -1.32 2.85 -7.64
N ALA A 108 -2.41 3.54 -7.99
CA ALA A 108 -3.70 2.92 -8.27
C ALA A 108 -3.62 1.93 -9.44
N ASP A 109 -2.94 2.28 -10.53
CA ASP A 109 -2.76 1.38 -11.68
C ASP A 109 -2.11 0.06 -11.25
N ILE A 110 -0.99 0.14 -10.52
CA ILE A 110 -0.29 -1.04 -10.00
C ILE A 110 -1.18 -1.84 -9.03
N ALA A 111 -1.87 -1.15 -8.12
CA ALA A 111 -2.73 -1.81 -7.14
C ALA A 111 -3.92 -2.53 -7.80
N ILE A 112 -4.47 -1.97 -8.88
CA ILE A 112 -5.54 -2.58 -9.68
C ILE A 112 -5.01 -3.81 -10.41
N GLU A 113 -3.85 -3.71 -11.07
CA GLU A 113 -3.22 -4.85 -11.76
C GLU A 113 -2.92 -6.01 -10.79
N GLN A 114 -2.53 -5.70 -9.56
CA GLN A 114 -2.27 -6.68 -8.51
C GLN A 114 -3.52 -7.23 -7.82
N GLY A 115 -4.71 -6.70 -8.13
CA GLY A 115 -5.96 -7.11 -7.49
C GLY A 115 -6.05 -6.74 -6.00
N GLN A 116 -5.49 -5.58 -5.62
CA GLN A 116 -5.60 -5.07 -4.26
C GLN A 116 -7.05 -4.75 -3.90
N LYS A 117 -7.49 -5.16 -2.71
CA LYS A 117 -8.84 -4.91 -2.21
C LYS A 117 -8.95 -3.54 -1.55
N THR A 118 -10.09 -2.90 -1.73
CA THR A 118 -10.46 -1.72 -0.94
C THR A 118 -10.68 -2.10 0.53
N PRO A 119 -10.60 -1.12 1.46
CA PRO A 119 -10.91 -1.39 2.86
C PRO A 119 -12.36 -1.84 3.04
N GLU A 120 -12.65 -2.63 4.07
CA GLU A 120 -13.96 -3.30 4.25
C GLU A 120 -15.16 -2.33 4.33
N ASN A 121 -14.94 -1.07 4.72
CA ASN A 121 -15.97 -0.05 4.77
C ASN A 121 -16.31 0.56 3.39
N PHE A 122 -15.57 0.22 2.34
CA PHE A 122 -15.84 0.63 0.96
C PHE A 122 -16.69 -0.44 0.27
N LYS A 123 -17.77 -0.01 -0.40
CA LYS A 123 -18.69 -0.91 -1.12
C LYS A 123 -18.23 -1.23 -2.54
N SER A 124 -17.21 -0.53 -3.03
CA SER A 124 -16.72 -0.62 -4.40
C SER A 124 -15.30 -1.18 -4.46
N GLU A 125 -15.00 -1.90 -5.53
CA GLU A 125 -13.63 -2.31 -5.87
C GLU A 125 -12.75 -1.10 -6.20
N LEU A 126 -11.44 -1.28 -6.14
CA LEU A 126 -10.47 -0.20 -6.32
C LEU A 126 -10.60 0.56 -7.66
N PRO A 127 -10.80 -0.09 -8.82
CA PRO A 127 -11.01 0.63 -10.09
C PRO A 127 -12.23 1.54 -10.05
N THR A 128 -13.34 1.05 -9.49
CA THR A 128 -14.59 1.80 -9.37
C THR A 128 -14.43 2.98 -8.42
N PHE A 129 -13.72 2.78 -7.31
CA PHE A 129 -13.40 3.86 -6.38
C PHE A 129 -12.61 4.98 -7.07
N VAL A 130 -11.54 4.62 -7.79
CA VAL A 130 -10.69 5.59 -8.50
C VAL A 130 -11.48 6.35 -9.57
N ALA A 131 -12.28 5.64 -10.36
CA ALA A 131 -13.11 6.25 -11.40
C ALA A 131 -14.12 7.25 -10.82
N HIS A 132 -14.82 6.89 -9.73
CA HIS A 132 -15.75 7.79 -9.05
C HIS A 132 -15.03 9.02 -8.48
N PHE A 133 -13.87 8.84 -7.86
CA PHE A 133 -13.10 9.95 -7.31
C PHE A 133 -12.71 10.96 -8.40
N ILE A 134 -12.17 10.48 -9.52
CA ILE A 134 -11.77 11.35 -10.63
C ILE A 134 -12.97 12.06 -11.25
N LEU A 135 -14.12 11.38 -11.37
CA LEU A 135 -15.34 11.99 -11.86
C LEU A 135 -15.80 13.15 -10.96
N GLU A 136 -15.91 12.91 -9.65
CA GLU A 136 -16.33 13.93 -8.67
C GLU A 136 -15.36 15.11 -8.63
N TRP A 137 -14.05 14.85 -8.71
CA TRP A 137 -13.03 15.89 -8.81
C TRP A 137 -13.20 16.72 -10.09
N ALA A 138 -13.39 16.07 -11.25
CA ALA A 138 -13.53 16.76 -12.53
C ALA A 138 -14.81 17.62 -12.58
N GLU A 139 -15.92 17.14 -12.03
CA GLU A 139 -17.16 17.91 -11.88
C GLU A 139 -16.93 19.16 -11.00
N THR A 140 -16.27 18.98 -9.85
CA THR A 140 -15.95 20.08 -8.93
C THR A 140 -15.07 21.16 -9.58
N GLU A 141 -14.07 20.77 -10.36
CA GLU A 141 -13.18 21.72 -11.04
C GLU A 141 -13.86 22.43 -12.22
N ALA A 142 -14.74 21.72 -12.94
CA ALA A 142 -15.55 22.31 -14.00
C ALA A 142 -16.52 23.39 -13.45
N GLU A 143 -17.16 23.13 -12.30
CA GLU A 143 -18.02 24.11 -11.62
C GLU A 143 -17.27 25.37 -11.16
N ARG A 144 -15.98 25.24 -10.84
CA ARG A 144 -15.09 26.36 -10.45
C ARG A 144 -14.58 27.18 -11.63
N GLY A 145 -14.90 26.80 -12.87
CA GLY A 145 -14.42 27.47 -14.08
C GLY A 145 -12.93 27.25 -14.36
N ASN A 146 -12.29 26.29 -13.67
CA ASN A 146 -10.92 25.88 -13.93
C ASN A 146 -10.89 24.94 -15.14
N SER A 147 -9.89 25.09 -16.02
CA SER A 147 -9.74 24.20 -17.17
C SER A 147 -9.33 22.79 -16.71
N ILE A 148 -10.13 21.77 -17.06
CA ILE A 148 -9.88 20.33 -16.84
C ILE A 148 -8.70 19.75 -17.65
N ALA A 149 -7.94 20.60 -18.33
CA ALA A 149 -6.99 20.23 -19.38
C ALA A 149 -5.71 19.48 -18.97
N PRO A 150 -5.14 19.53 -17.74
CA PRO A 150 -3.83 18.94 -17.54
C PRO A 150 -3.80 17.40 -17.59
N TYR A 151 -4.94 16.71 -17.43
CA TYR A 151 -5.00 15.24 -17.41
C TYR A 151 -5.79 14.61 -18.57
N PHE A 152 -6.48 15.41 -19.38
CA PHE A 152 -7.25 14.92 -20.54
C PHE A 152 -6.33 14.50 -21.70
N GLN A 153 -5.14 15.08 -21.81
CA GLN A 153 -4.22 14.83 -22.93
C GLN A 153 -3.51 13.47 -22.87
N GLN A 154 -3.31 12.89 -21.68
CA GLN A 154 -2.57 11.62 -21.54
C GLN A 154 -3.31 10.41 -22.09
N VAL A 155 -4.64 10.47 -22.20
CA VAL A 155 -5.47 9.38 -22.75
C VAL A 155 -5.54 9.44 -24.28
N PHE A 156 -5.39 10.62 -24.89
CA PHE A 156 -5.55 10.79 -26.34
C PHE A 156 -4.24 10.68 -27.14
N GLU A 157 -3.07 10.93 -26.55
CA GLU A 157 -1.79 10.89 -27.30
C GLU A 157 -1.21 9.48 -27.47
N LYS A 158 -1.80 8.44 -26.85
CA LYS A 158 -1.29 7.07 -26.91
C LYS A 158 -1.92 6.16 -27.96
N ASN A 159 -2.58 6.73 -28.98
CA ASN A 159 -3.11 5.95 -30.10
C ASN A 159 -3.14 6.76 -31.42
N PRO A 160 -2.03 6.84 -32.18
CA PRO A 160 -2.11 6.94 -33.64
C PRO A 160 -2.55 5.61 -34.27
#